data_AF-A0A954TI33-F1
#
_entry.id   AF-A0A954TI33-F1
#
_cell.length_a   1.000
_cell.length_b   1.000
_cell.length_c   1.000
_cell.angle_alpha   90.00
_cell.angle_beta   90.00
_cell.angle_gamma   90.00
#
_symmetry.space_group_name_H-M   'P 1'
#
loop_
_entity.id
_entity.type
_entity.pdbx_description
1 polymer ?
#
loop_
_entity_poly.entity_id
_entity_poly.type
_entity_poly.pdbx_seq_one_letter_code
_entity_poly.pdbx_strand_id
1 'polypeptide(L)'
;INHNSRNPISSHPAKLARVQTAIGNRMRETNVPGVFEYPLSYIANYATELLACSDDPDGKVKFGIGTNVAFPPKFTWYVSRYSHALDRTKNLMQVNGDEETTGICVKGLAVENSAQSSECELSIVPLGSPNDQMPADTIKSTGPGTWTINHSTYEPGYYLVVARDAKGNSYRPLRFVVKASTLKATPESEDGNRPAFWTVMNMYDKPTRLRAWDTYFEDVAQNPGHPDWAQLDDFVNSSETLPVTTFEAVAAISRNHYAAARYGILFPHRERLWRRFEQLPFLWSAIPIHAWLSTALRCWKFVEQRLCDAGFMESDLQELLGKQRDLFVKESPNRSLHMSCVVLSMFASEQFGISVSQLTNLNSLNFDVRERERSRLIAHHHRFDTRSTWPNFRIDCSQDERAILQQADLQINDRFQNEWAVLNGPGIAAVKAVYGDGIPAESIAGYKRLRALDPDWYDIANAVAMSTLLDRRCKTEPNFLSKLLEWSV
;
A
#
# COMPACT_ATOMS: atom_id res chain seq x y z
N ILE A 1 40.71 8.67 -11.72
CA ILE A 1 40.90 10.12 -11.96
C ILE A 1 40.17 10.47 -13.25
N ASN A 2 38.94 10.96 -13.13
CA ASN A 2 38.51 12.24 -13.69
C ASN A 2 37.11 12.56 -13.17
N HIS A 3 37.00 13.74 -12.58
CA HIS A 3 35.75 14.35 -12.16
C HIS A 3 34.95 14.79 -13.38
N ASN A 4 33.63 14.60 -13.34
CA ASN A 4 32.71 15.63 -13.80
C ASN A 4 31.38 15.52 -13.05
N SER A 5 31.06 16.58 -12.33
CA SER A 5 29.79 16.87 -11.69
C SER A 5 28.85 17.53 -12.69
N ARG A 6 27.56 17.15 -12.67
CA ARG A 6 26.38 18.03 -12.73
C ARG A 6 25.06 17.23 -12.80
N ASN A 7 24.13 17.65 -11.93
CA ASN A 7 22.69 17.38 -11.82
C ASN A 7 22.22 16.06 -11.17
N PRO A 8 21.58 16.13 -9.98
CA PRO A 8 20.70 15.09 -9.46
C PRO A 8 19.26 15.43 -9.83
N ILE A 9 18.75 14.88 -10.92
CA ILE A 9 17.33 14.56 -11.04
C ILE A 9 17.30 13.08 -11.34
N SER A 10 17.22 12.28 -10.28
CA SER A 10 17.09 10.83 -10.39
C SER A 10 15.72 10.51 -10.95
N SER A 11 15.58 10.48 -12.27
CA SER A 11 14.68 9.51 -12.88
C SER A 11 15.26 8.15 -12.51
N HIS A 12 14.79 7.54 -11.42
CA HIS A 12 15.18 6.18 -11.07
C HIS A 12 14.91 5.30 -12.29
N PRO A 13 15.94 4.73 -12.95
CA PRO A 13 15.68 3.70 -13.94
C PRO A 13 14.96 2.60 -13.18
N ALA A 14 13.76 2.22 -13.65
CA ALA A 14 13.03 1.08 -13.13
C ALA A 14 13.97 -0.13 -13.19
N LYS A 15 14.66 -0.42 -12.08
CA LYS A 15 15.53 -1.58 -11.96
C LYS A 15 14.62 -2.78 -12.14
N LEU A 16 14.76 -3.47 -13.28
CA LEU A 16 14.13 -4.76 -13.53
C LEU A 16 14.59 -5.72 -12.43
N ALA A 17 13.78 -5.84 -11.38
CA ALA A 17 14.04 -6.80 -10.33
C ALA A 17 13.71 -8.19 -10.87
N ARG A 18 14.75 -8.98 -11.09
CA ARG A 18 14.63 -10.35 -11.57
C ARG A 18 14.49 -11.27 -10.37
N VAL A 19 13.38 -11.98 -10.28
CA VAL A 19 13.24 -13.11 -9.36
C VAL A 19 13.19 -14.38 -10.18
N GLN A 20 14.14 -15.28 -9.94
CA GLN A 20 14.10 -16.63 -10.46
C GLN A 20 13.53 -17.52 -9.38
N THR A 21 12.27 -17.92 -9.52
CA THR A 21 11.67 -18.93 -8.67
C THR A 21 11.81 -20.28 -9.36
N ALA A 22 12.30 -21.31 -8.65
CA ALA A 22 12.24 -22.68 -9.18
C ALA A 22 10.78 -23.11 -9.23
N ILE A 23 10.23 -23.14 -10.44
CA ILE A 23 8.84 -23.52 -10.77
C ILE A 23 8.57 -25.01 -10.47
N GLY A 24 9.64 -25.82 -10.32
CA GLY A 24 9.57 -27.28 -10.28
C GLY A 24 8.54 -27.88 -9.31
N ASN A 25 8.37 -27.31 -8.12
CA ASN A 25 7.52 -27.91 -7.07
C ASN A 25 6.04 -27.59 -7.17
N ARG A 26 5.65 -26.74 -8.13
CA ARG A 26 4.25 -26.39 -8.38
C ARG A 26 3.77 -26.86 -9.74
N MET A 27 4.63 -27.54 -10.50
CA MET A 27 4.21 -28.26 -11.68
C MET A 27 3.47 -29.53 -11.27
N ARG A 28 2.29 -29.75 -11.84
CA ARG A 28 1.54 -30.99 -11.70
C ARG A 28 1.71 -31.76 -13.00
N GLU A 29 2.03 -33.04 -12.92
CA GLU A 29 1.89 -33.88 -14.11
C GLU A 29 0.40 -33.96 -14.44
N THR A 30 0.06 -33.69 -15.70
CA THR A 30 -1.30 -33.81 -16.19
C THR A 30 -1.65 -35.29 -16.35
N ASN A 31 -2.88 -35.58 -16.80
CA ASN A 31 -3.27 -36.94 -17.15
C ASN A 31 -2.50 -37.50 -18.38
N VAL A 32 -1.72 -36.67 -19.08
CA VAL A 32 -0.83 -37.08 -20.16
C VAL A 32 0.60 -37.23 -19.62
N PRO A 33 1.17 -38.45 -19.64
CA PRO A 33 2.52 -38.70 -19.13
C PRO A 33 3.56 -37.77 -19.75
N GLY A 34 4.42 -37.18 -18.92
CA GLY A 34 5.47 -36.26 -19.33
C GLY A 34 4.99 -34.84 -19.68
N VAL A 35 3.69 -34.55 -19.57
CA VAL A 35 3.15 -33.19 -19.70
C VAL A 35 2.90 -32.62 -18.32
N PHE A 36 3.53 -31.48 -18.05
CA PHE A 36 3.44 -30.78 -16.77
C PHE A 36 2.66 -29.48 -16.94
N GLU A 37 1.70 -29.23 -16.06
CA GLU A 37 0.97 -27.97 -15.95
C GLU A 37 1.46 -27.16 -14.75
N TYR A 38 1.49 -25.84 -14.87
CA TYR A 38 1.70 -24.94 -13.75
C TYR A 38 0.44 -24.13 -13.50
N PRO A 39 -0.22 -24.24 -12.33
CA PRO A 39 -1.44 -23.51 -12.06
C PRO A 39 -1.21 -21.99 -12.11
N LEU A 40 -1.94 -21.31 -13.00
CA LEU A 40 -1.82 -19.85 -13.18
C LEU A 40 -2.19 -19.06 -11.92
N SER A 41 -2.96 -19.64 -11.00
CA SER A 41 -3.28 -19.04 -9.70
C SER A 41 -2.03 -18.70 -8.88
N TYR A 42 -0.98 -19.52 -8.96
CA TYR A 42 0.29 -19.21 -8.29
C TYR A 42 1.02 -18.04 -8.93
N ILE A 43 1.01 -17.94 -10.26
CA ILE A 43 1.55 -16.79 -10.99
C ILE A 43 0.73 -15.54 -10.67
N ALA A 44 -0.60 -15.64 -10.56
CA ALA A 44 -1.48 -14.51 -10.29
C ALA A 44 -1.20 -13.90 -8.90
N ASN A 45 -1.08 -14.73 -7.86
CA ASN A 45 -0.72 -14.26 -6.52
C ASN A 45 0.65 -13.58 -6.52
N TYR A 46 1.64 -14.23 -7.15
CA TYR A 46 2.99 -13.69 -7.22
C TYR A 46 3.07 -12.38 -8.04
N ALA A 47 2.33 -12.29 -9.15
CA ALA A 47 2.21 -11.08 -9.94
C ALA A 47 1.56 -9.95 -9.13
N THR A 48 0.53 -10.27 -8.34
CA THR A 48 -0.16 -9.30 -7.47
C THR A 48 0.81 -8.72 -6.43
N GLU A 49 1.59 -9.57 -5.76
CA GLU A 49 2.61 -9.14 -4.79
C GLU A 49 3.71 -8.29 -5.44
N LEU A 50 4.17 -8.68 -6.62
CA LEU A 50 5.19 -7.90 -7.35
C LEU A 50 4.65 -6.56 -7.85
N LEU A 51 3.41 -6.52 -8.36
CA LEU A 51 2.76 -5.26 -8.74
C LEU A 51 2.61 -4.36 -7.52
N ALA A 52 2.26 -4.92 -6.35
CA ALA A 52 2.17 -4.21 -5.09
C ALA A 52 3.50 -3.68 -4.56
N CYS A 53 4.63 -3.93 -5.23
CA CYS A 53 5.90 -3.25 -4.95
C CYS A 53 6.01 -1.88 -5.64
N SER A 54 5.04 -1.48 -6.47
CA SER A 54 4.97 -0.17 -7.11
C SER A 54 3.57 0.45 -7.01
N ASP A 55 3.50 1.75 -6.77
CA ASP A 55 2.27 2.54 -6.86
C ASP A 55 2.03 3.08 -8.29
N ASP A 56 2.89 2.72 -9.25
CA ASP A 56 2.68 3.02 -10.66
C ASP A 56 1.46 2.25 -11.18
N PRO A 57 0.39 2.95 -11.59
CA PRO A 57 -0.79 2.28 -12.11
C PRO A 57 -0.53 1.59 -13.45
N ASP A 58 0.53 1.97 -14.18
CA ASP A 58 0.92 1.34 -15.45
C ASP A 58 1.99 0.24 -15.26
N GLY A 59 2.29 -0.11 -14.00
CA GLY A 59 3.22 -1.17 -13.64
C GLY A 59 2.88 -2.51 -14.28
N LYS A 60 3.92 -3.23 -14.73
CA LYS A 60 3.81 -4.55 -15.38
C LYS A 60 4.82 -5.53 -14.79
N VAL A 61 4.40 -6.78 -14.64
CA VAL A 61 5.28 -7.89 -14.29
C VAL A 61 5.56 -8.70 -15.55
N LYS A 62 6.84 -8.86 -15.89
CA LYS A 62 7.28 -9.71 -17.00
C LYS A 62 7.59 -11.11 -16.48
N PHE A 63 6.92 -12.10 -17.04
CA PHE A 63 7.24 -13.50 -16.83
C PHE A 63 7.96 -14.07 -18.05
N GLY A 64 8.84 -15.04 -17.81
CA GLY A 64 9.56 -15.73 -18.87
C GLY A 64 9.74 -17.20 -18.55
N ILE A 65 9.46 -18.08 -19.52
CA ILE A 65 9.76 -19.50 -19.47
C ILE A 65 10.96 -19.76 -20.37
N GLY A 66 12.00 -20.36 -19.80
CA GLY A 66 13.22 -20.74 -20.50
C GLY A 66 13.88 -21.93 -19.83
N THR A 67 14.78 -22.60 -20.52
CA THR A 67 15.66 -23.61 -19.91
C THR A 67 16.82 -22.90 -19.22
N ASN A 68 17.39 -23.49 -18.16
CA ASN A 68 18.49 -22.89 -17.38
C ASN A 68 19.73 -22.47 -18.21
N VAL A 69 19.83 -22.94 -19.46
CA VAL A 69 20.99 -22.72 -20.35
C VAL A 69 20.73 -21.61 -21.38
N ALA A 70 19.48 -21.25 -21.66
CA ALA A 70 19.13 -20.32 -22.74
C ALA A 70 18.59 -19.00 -22.20
N PHE A 71 19.39 -17.94 -22.30
CA PHE A 71 18.91 -16.56 -22.25
C PHE A 71 18.99 -15.98 -23.66
N PRO A 72 17.92 -15.34 -24.18
CA PRO A 72 16.66 -14.97 -23.53
C PRO A 72 15.66 -16.14 -23.32
N PRO A 73 14.67 -16.00 -22.42
CA PRO A 73 13.59 -16.97 -22.26
C PRO A 73 12.85 -17.20 -23.59
N LYS A 74 12.46 -18.46 -23.86
CA LYS A 74 11.77 -18.87 -25.10
C LYS A 74 10.37 -18.26 -25.22
N PHE A 75 9.69 -18.09 -24.10
CA PHE A 75 8.36 -17.50 -24.05
C PHE A 75 8.31 -16.41 -22.98
N THR A 76 7.73 -15.26 -23.30
CA THR A 76 7.54 -14.17 -22.35
C THR A 76 6.14 -13.61 -22.45
N TRP A 77 5.56 -13.29 -21.30
CA TRP A 77 4.28 -12.58 -21.22
C TRP A 77 4.34 -11.53 -20.13
N TYR A 78 3.35 -10.64 -20.14
CA TYR A 78 3.24 -9.54 -19.20
C TYR A 78 1.92 -9.63 -18.45
N VAL A 79 1.95 -9.34 -17.16
CA VAL A 79 0.77 -9.16 -16.32
C VAL A 79 0.73 -7.69 -15.88
N SER A 80 -0.38 -7.03 -16.13
CA SER A 80 -0.65 -5.64 -15.75
C SER A 80 -1.79 -5.56 -14.74
N ARG A 81 -1.91 -4.42 -14.05
CA ARG A 81 -3.04 -4.15 -13.13
C ARG A 81 -4.38 -4.01 -13.87
N TYR A 82 -4.32 -3.55 -15.11
CA TYR A 82 -5.48 -3.31 -15.96
C TYR A 82 -5.38 -4.13 -17.25
N SER A 83 -6.51 -4.62 -17.74
CA SER A 83 -6.60 -5.33 -19.02
C SER A 83 -6.38 -4.40 -20.21
N HIS A 84 -6.95 -3.20 -20.14
CA HIS A 84 -6.82 -2.15 -21.14
C HIS A 84 -6.56 -0.80 -20.47
N ALA A 85 -6.23 0.20 -21.29
CA ALA A 85 -6.10 1.58 -20.82
C ALA A 85 -6.89 2.54 -21.69
N LEU A 86 -7.44 3.57 -21.08
CA LEU A 86 -8.04 4.69 -21.80
C LEU A 86 -6.94 5.67 -22.24
N ASP A 87 -7.11 6.27 -23.41
CA ASP A 87 -6.24 7.32 -23.95
C ASP A 87 -7.09 8.43 -24.58
N ARG A 88 -6.49 9.61 -24.76
CA ARG A 88 -7.16 10.71 -25.47
C ARG A 88 -6.98 10.52 -26.97
N THR A 89 -8.03 10.71 -27.75
CA THR A 89 -7.89 10.69 -29.21
C THR A 89 -7.14 11.94 -29.67
N LYS A 90 -6.05 11.75 -30.43
CA LYS A 90 -5.15 12.84 -30.86
C LYS A 90 -5.81 13.87 -31.79
N ASN A 91 -6.97 13.54 -32.36
CA ASN A 91 -7.57 14.27 -33.49
C ASN A 91 -8.91 14.95 -33.18
N LEU A 92 -9.37 14.98 -31.93
CA LEU A 92 -10.71 15.47 -31.56
C LEU A 92 -10.67 16.49 -30.41
N MET A 93 -9.79 17.49 -30.52
CA MET A 93 -10.17 18.82 -30.03
C MET A 93 -10.63 19.62 -31.25
N GLN A 94 -11.83 19.32 -31.73
CA GLN A 94 -12.52 20.21 -32.64
C GLN A 94 -13.30 21.21 -31.81
N VAL A 95 -12.86 22.45 -31.83
CA VAL A 95 -13.63 23.61 -31.37
C VAL A 95 -14.61 23.92 -32.52
N ASN A 96 -15.74 23.21 -32.57
CA ASN A 96 -16.83 23.53 -33.48
C ASN A 96 -17.74 24.53 -32.77
N GLY A 97 -17.33 25.81 -32.72
CA GLY A 97 -18.00 26.84 -31.90
C GLY A 97 -17.51 26.86 -30.44
N ASP A 98 -18.31 27.40 -29.51
CA ASP A 98 -17.94 27.55 -28.09
C ASP A 98 -17.94 26.24 -27.27
N GLU A 99 -18.26 25.09 -27.89
CA GLU A 99 -18.32 23.80 -27.20
C GLU A 99 -16.96 23.07 -27.24
N GLU A 100 -16.27 23.02 -26.10
CA GLU A 100 -15.11 22.16 -25.93
C GLU A 100 -15.53 20.69 -25.79
N THR A 101 -14.88 19.80 -26.52
CA THR A 101 -15.07 18.34 -26.41
C THR A 101 -13.73 17.62 -26.24
N THR A 102 -13.75 16.48 -25.55
CA THR A 102 -12.61 15.57 -25.47
C THR A 102 -12.99 14.20 -26.00
N GLY A 103 -12.28 13.73 -27.02
CA GLY A 103 -12.40 12.35 -27.47
C GLY A 103 -11.54 11.38 -26.63
N ILE A 104 -12.12 10.23 -26.31
CA ILE A 104 -11.55 9.14 -25.51
C ILE A 104 -11.56 7.86 -26.33
N CYS A 105 -10.52 7.05 -26.23
CA CYS A 105 -10.47 5.73 -26.83
C CYS A 105 -9.81 4.68 -25.92
N VAL A 106 -10.08 3.40 -26.21
CA VAL A 106 -9.33 2.29 -25.61
C VAL A 106 -8.00 2.12 -26.35
N LYS A 107 -6.89 2.26 -25.63
CA LYS A 107 -5.52 2.16 -26.17
C LYS A 107 -5.23 0.77 -26.75
N GLY A 108 -4.73 0.75 -27.98
CA GLY A 108 -4.27 -0.48 -28.63
C GLY A 108 -5.40 -1.38 -29.15
N LEU A 109 -6.65 -0.94 -29.07
CA LEU A 109 -7.77 -1.66 -29.68
C LEU A 109 -7.79 -1.33 -31.18
N ALA A 110 -7.28 -2.26 -32.01
CA ALA A 110 -7.42 -2.16 -33.46
C ALA A 110 -8.89 -2.31 -33.85
N VAL A 111 -9.33 -1.56 -34.87
CA VAL A 111 -10.72 -1.56 -35.37
C VAL A 111 -11.23 -2.98 -35.70
N GLU A 112 -10.32 -3.88 -36.08
CA GLU A 112 -10.62 -5.26 -36.45
C GLU A 112 -10.98 -6.17 -35.26
N ASN A 113 -10.62 -5.79 -34.01
CA ASN A 113 -10.99 -6.52 -32.78
C ASN A 113 -12.22 -5.90 -32.08
N SER A 114 -12.97 -5.05 -32.79
CA SER A 114 -14.05 -4.20 -32.25
C SER A 114 -15.22 -4.94 -31.60
N ALA A 115 -15.49 -6.20 -32.00
CA ALA A 115 -16.62 -6.99 -31.50
C ALA A 115 -16.57 -7.25 -29.97
N GLN A 116 -15.39 -7.17 -29.33
CA GLN A 116 -15.26 -7.31 -27.87
C GLN A 116 -15.40 -5.98 -27.11
N SER A 117 -15.35 -4.84 -27.80
CA SER A 117 -15.35 -3.49 -27.18
C SER A 117 -16.70 -2.79 -27.18
N SER A 118 -17.70 -3.35 -27.88
CA SER A 118 -19.04 -2.78 -27.98
C SER A 118 -19.83 -2.81 -26.66
N GLU A 119 -19.36 -3.54 -25.65
CA GLU A 119 -20.01 -3.71 -24.35
C GLU A 119 -19.24 -3.01 -23.21
N CYS A 120 -18.54 -1.91 -23.52
CA CYS A 120 -17.83 -1.14 -22.50
C CYS A 120 -18.69 0.04 -22.02
N GLU A 121 -18.91 0.11 -20.72
CA GLU A 121 -19.58 1.23 -20.06
C GLU A 121 -18.55 2.26 -19.62
N LEU A 122 -18.78 3.53 -19.97
CA LEU A 122 -17.93 4.65 -19.59
C LEU A 122 -18.68 5.52 -18.57
N SER A 123 -17.98 5.89 -17.51
CA SER A 123 -18.47 6.79 -16.46
C SER A 123 -17.43 7.86 -16.18
N ILE A 124 -17.90 9.01 -15.72
CA ILE A 124 -17.05 10.16 -15.38
C ILE A 124 -17.36 10.56 -13.95
N VAL A 125 -16.29 10.73 -13.16
CA VAL A 125 -16.40 11.19 -11.77
C VAL A 125 -15.50 12.41 -11.57
N PRO A 126 -15.94 13.45 -10.84
CA PRO A 126 -15.07 14.54 -10.43
C PRO A 126 -13.94 13.97 -9.60
N LEU A 127 -12.70 14.37 -9.89
CA LEU A 127 -11.55 13.78 -9.19
C LEU A 127 -11.58 14.11 -7.69
N GLY A 128 -12.19 15.22 -7.29
CA GLY A 128 -12.31 15.63 -5.88
C GLY A 128 -13.54 15.13 -5.13
N SER A 129 -14.50 14.57 -5.85
CA SER A 129 -15.72 13.98 -5.27
C SER A 129 -15.91 12.60 -5.88
N PRO A 130 -15.16 11.59 -5.44
CA PRO A 130 -15.10 10.28 -6.12
C PRO A 130 -16.42 9.49 -6.01
N ASN A 131 -17.33 9.93 -5.14
CA ASN A 131 -18.67 9.37 -4.99
C ASN A 131 -19.70 10.01 -5.95
N ASP A 132 -19.37 11.16 -6.56
CA ASP A 132 -20.28 11.84 -7.48
C ASP A 132 -20.15 11.24 -8.88
N GLN A 133 -21.28 10.82 -9.43
CA GLN A 133 -21.36 10.39 -10.83
C GLN A 133 -21.90 11.52 -11.70
N MET A 134 -21.23 11.74 -12.82
CA MET A 134 -21.66 12.74 -13.79
C MET A 134 -22.76 12.17 -14.70
N PRO A 135 -23.68 13.01 -15.19
CA PRO A 135 -24.77 12.58 -16.07
C PRO A 135 -24.27 11.83 -17.32
N ALA A 136 -24.90 10.71 -17.67
CA ALA A 136 -24.45 9.84 -18.76
C ALA A 136 -24.66 10.44 -20.17
N ASP A 137 -25.58 11.39 -20.32
CA ASP A 137 -25.90 12.09 -21.57
C ASP A 137 -24.74 12.95 -22.13
N THR A 138 -23.77 13.26 -21.26
CA THR A 138 -22.53 13.97 -21.61
C THR A 138 -21.54 13.12 -22.40
N ILE A 139 -21.72 11.79 -22.40
CA ILE A 139 -20.85 10.81 -23.04
C ILE A 139 -21.55 10.28 -24.28
N LYS A 140 -21.00 10.56 -25.46
CA LYS A 140 -21.50 10.04 -26.73
C LYS A 140 -20.54 9.00 -27.28
N SER A 141 -21.00 7.76 -27.42
CA SER A 141 -20.23 6.73 -28.13
C SER A 141 -20.11 7.12 -29.61
N THR A 142 -18.89 7.16 -30.12
CA THR A 142 -18.60 7.46 -31.54
C THR A 142 -18.25 6.22 -32.35
N GLY A 143 -18.19 5.07 -31.70
CA GLY A 143 -17.78 3.80 -32.28
C GLY A 143 -17.25 2.84 -31.21
N PRO A 144 -16.94 1.58 -31.56
CA PRO A 144 -16.47 0.58 -30.62
C PRO A 144 -15.21 1.04 -29.87
N GLY A 145 -15.30 1.12 -28.54
CA GLY A 145 -14.21 1.57 -27.68
C GLY A 145 -13.82 3.05 -27.86
N THR A 146 -14.69 3.89 -28.42
CA THR A 146 -14.45 5.32 -28.60
C THR A 146 -15.64 6.17 -28.16
N TRP A 147 -15.36 7.27 -27.48
CA TRP A 147 -16.36 8.17 -26.95
C TRP A 147 -15.93 9.63 -27.14
N THR A 148 -16.91 10.52 -27.17
CA THR A 148 -16.71 11.97 -27.08
C THR A 148 -17.42 12.49 -25.85
N ILE A 149 -16.72 13.29 -25.06
CA ILE A 149 -17.22 13.94 -23.84
C ILE A 149 -17.45 15.41 -24.14
N ASN A 150 -18.66 15.92 -23.94
CA ASN A 150 -18.98 17.35 -24.08
C ASN A 150 -18.70 18.09 -22.77
N HIS A 151 -17.87 19.15 -22.79
CA HIS A 151 -17.48 19.90 -21.59
C HIS A 151 -18.52 20.94 -21.13
N SER A 152 -19.53 21.26 -21.92
CA SER A 152 -20.49 22.34 -21.65
C SER A 152 -21.23 22.18 -20.31
N THR A 153 -21.51 20.95 -19.91
CA THR A 153 -22.23 20.59 -18.68
C THR A 153 -21.34 20.42 -17.45
N TYR A 154 -20.01 20.51 -17.62
CA TYR A 154 -19.06 20.30 -16.54
C TYR A 154 -18.50 21.60 -16.00
N GLU A 155 -18.29 21.65 -14.69
CA GLU A 155 -17.50 22.70 -14.06
C GLU A 155 -16.01 22.57 -14.46
N PRO A 156 -15.26 23.69 -14.52
CA PRO A 156 -13.81 23.63 -14.71
C PRO A 156 -13.16 22.78 -13.61
N GLY A 157 -12.42 21.74 -13.97
CA GLY A 157 -11.83 20.85 -12.98
C GLY A 157 -11.09 19.65 -13.56
N TYR A 158 -10.58 18.83 -12.65
CA TYR A 158 -10.03 17.52 -12.97
C TYR A 158 -11.07 16.44 -12.75
N TYR A 159 -11.16 15.55 -13.71
CA TYR A 159 -12.11 14.45 -13.72
C TYR A 159 -11.39 13.14 -14.03
N LEU A 160 -12.01 12.04 -13.62
CA LEU A 160 -11.55 10.70 -13.88
C LEU A 160 -12.55 10.01 -14.81
N VAL A 161 -12.08 9.54 -15.95
CA VAL A 161 -12.84 8.65 -16.82
C VAL A 161 -12.57 7.21 -16.41
N VAL A 162 -13.62 6.48 -16.10
CA VAL A 162 -13.58 5.06 -15.75
C VAL A 162 -14.36 4.28 -16.80
N ALA A 163 -13.71 3.27 -17.36
CA ALA A 163 -14.35 2.33 -18.27
C ALA A 163 -14.39 0.94 -17.65
N ARG A 164 -15.50 0.23 -17.83
CA ARG A 164 -15.69 -1.15 -17.38
C ARG A 164 -16.15 -2.04 -18.53
N ASP A 165 -15.64 -3.26 -18.58
CA ASP A 165 -16.17 -4.28 -19.49
C ASP A 165 -17.46 -4.91 -18.95
N ALA A 166 -18.14 -5.73 -19.76
CA ALA A 166 -19.35 -6.46 -19.36
C ALA A 166 -19.16 -7.39 -18.14
N LYS A 167 -17.92 -7.74 -17.79
CA LYS A 167 -17.59 -8.56 -16.61
C LYS A 167 -17.33 -7.70 -15.37
N GLY A 168 -17.40 -6.37 -15.49
CA GLY A 168 -17.13 -5.40 -14.43
C GLY A 168 -15.64 -5.13 -14.21
N ASN A 169 -14.74 -5.62 -15.05
CA ASN A 169 -13.32 -5.29 -14.93
C ASN A 169 -13.09 -3.84 -15.34
N SER A 170 -12.42 -3.08 -14.47
CA SER A 170 -12.06 -1.69 -14.77
C SER A 170 -10.85 -1.62 -15.70
N TYR A 171 -10.93 -0.80 -16.73
CA TYR A 171 -9.77 -0.38 -17.51
C TYR A 171 -8.98 0.66 -16.72
N ARG A 172 -7.72 0.91 -17.13
CA ARG A 172 -6.88 1.94 -16.52
C ARG A 172 -7.60 3.30 -16.65
N PRO A 173 -8.00 3.92 -15.52
CA PRO A 173 -8.73 5.18 -15.57
C PRO A 173 -7.87 6.31 -16.12
N LEU A 174 -8.49 7.23 -16.84
CA LEU A 174 -7.83 8.38 -17.43
C LEU A 174 -8.18 9.66 -16.66
N ARG A 175 -7.16 10.37 -16.17
CA ARG A 175 -7.32 11.73 -15.66
C ARG A 175 -7.43 12.71 -16.83
N PHE A 176 -8.47 13.51 -16.85
CA PHE A 176 -8.61 14.59 -17.82
C PHE A 176 -9.05 15.90 -17.18
N VAL A 177 -8.93 16.97 -17.96
CA VAL A 177 -9.12 18.34 -17.52
C VAL A 177 -10.24 18.93 -18.35
N VAL A 178 -11.28 19.41 -17.67
CA VAL A 178 -12.37 20.18 -18.28
C VAL A 178 -11.98 21.66 -18.22
N LYS A 179 -12.17 22.39 -19.33
CA LYS A 179 -11.93 23.85 -19.42
C LYS A 179 -10.53 24.23 -18.93
N ALA A 180 -9.51 23.54 -19.44
CA ALA A 180 -8.10 23.68 -19.00
C ALA A 180 -7.55 25.11 -19.12
N SER A 181 -8.08 25.90 -20.06
CA SER A 181 -7.79 27.33 -20.21
C SER A 181 -8.11 28.13 -18.94
N THR A 182 -9.20 27.79 -18.24
CA THR A 182 -9.65 28.44 -17.01
C THR A 182 -8.76 28.07 -15.81
N LEU A 183 -8.23 26.84 -15.79
CA LEU A 183 -7.40 26.32 -14.69
C LEU A 183 -5.91 26.69 -14.76
N LYS A 184 -5.43 27.16 -15.92
CA LYS A 184 -4.03 27.60 -16.08
C LYS A 184 -3.74 28.94 -15.41
N ALA A 185 -4.77 29.67 -14.98
CA ALA A 185 -4.61 30.75 -14.01
C ALA A 185 -4.19 30.11 -12.69
N THR A 186 -2.88 30.08 -12.45
CA THR A 186 -2.32 29.50 -11.22
C THR A 186 -2.89 30.30 -10.06
N PRO A 187 -3.54 29.69 -9.05
CA PRO A 187 -3.77 30.41 -7.81
C PRO A 187 -2.39 30.70 -7.24
N GLU A 188 -1.93 31.94 -7.37
CA GLU A 188 -0.89 32.47 -6.51
C GLU A 188 -1.44 32.33 -5.10
N SER A 189 -1.02 31.28 -4.39
CA SER A 189 -1.35 31.13 -2.97
C SER A 189 -0.55 32.21 -2.24
N GLU A 190 -1.13 33.41 -2.15
CA GLU A 190 -0.55 34.54 -1.42
C GLU A 190 -0.47 34.27 0.09
N ASP A 191 -1.19 33.26 0.59
CA ASP A 191 -1.03 32.78 1.96
C ASP A 191 -0.04 31.62 2.02
N GLY A 192 1.06 31.82 2.74
CA GLY A 192 2.08 30.81 3.07
C GLY A 192 1.59 29.69 4.00
N ASN A 193 0.31 29.32 3.91
CA ASN A 193 -0.32 28.25 4.66
C ASN A 193 -0.23 26.94 3.88
N ARG A 194 -0.12 25.83 4.62
CA ARG A 194 0.08 24.46 4.11
C ARG A 194 -0.89 24.13 2.97
N PRO A 195 -0.48 23.33 1.96
CA PRO A 195 -1.29 23.12 0.77
C PRO A 195 -2.57 22.36 1.12
N ALA A 196 -3.74 22.97 0.90
CA ALA A 196 -5.03 22.30 1.09
C ALA A 196 -5.21 21.13 0.12
N PHE A 197 -6.07 20.17 0.47
CA PHE A 197 -6.37 18.99 -0.36
C PHE A 197 -6.60 19.33 -1.84
N TRP A 198 -7.45 20.32 -2.11
CA TRP A 198 -7.80 20.77 -3.46
C TRP A 198 -6.63 21.36 -4.23
N THR A 199 -5.75 22.10 -3.54
CA THR A 199 -4.55 22.67 -4.14
C THR A 199 -3.64 21.56 -4.64
N VAL A 200 -3.37 20.55 -3.81
CA VAL A 200 -2.53 19.41 -4.18
C VAL A 200 -3.15 18.62 -5.34
N MET A 201 -4.43 18.26 -5.22
CA MET A 201 -5.13 17.48 -6.23
C MET A 201 -5.08 18.15 -7.61
N ASN A 202 -5.28 19.47 -7.66
CA ASN A 202 -5.37 20.24 -8.89
C ASN A 202 -4.01 20.60 -9.50
N MET A 203 -2.88 20.23 -8.88
CA MET A 203 -1.56 20.41 -9.48
C MET A 203 -1.45 19.60 -10.77
N TYR A 204 -0.96 20.21 -11.84
CA TYR A 204 -0.83 19.56 -13.15
C TYR A 204 0.38 18.60 -13.21
N ASP A 205 1.55 19.05 -12.75
CA ASP A 205 2.80 18.29 -12.80
C ASP A 205 2.80 17.13 -11.79
N LYS A 206 2.96 15.90 -12.27
CA LYS A 206 2.87 14.68 -11.44
C LYS A 206 3.96 14.62 -10.36
N PRO A 207 5.27 14.78 -10.66
CA PRO A 207 6.31 14.76 -9.63
C PRO A 207 6.12 15.83 -8.55
N THR A 208 5.72 17.04 -8.92
CA THR A 208 5.43 18.12 -7.96
C THR A 208 4.23 17.78 -7.09
N ARG A 209 3.15 17.27 -7.69
CA ARG A 209 1.96 16.84 -6.98
C ARG A 209 2.22 15.70 -5.99
N LEU A 210 3.05 14.72 -6.36
CA LEU A 210 3.40 13.61 -5.45
C LEU A 210 4.12 14.12 -4.20
N ARG A 211 5.09 15.04 -4.35
CA ARG A 211 5.76 15.68 -3.22
C ARG A 211 4.80 16.51 -2.37
N ALA A 212 3.89 17.25 -3.00
CA ALA A 212 2.89 18.04 -2.30
C ALA A 212 1.90 17.17 -1.51
N TRP A 213 1.56 15.97 -2.00
CA TRP A 213 0.79 14.99 -1.22
C TRP A 213 1.54 14.55 0.03
N ASP A 214 2.84 14.25 -0.09
CA ASP A 214 3.64 13.81 1.06
C ASP A 214 3.67 14.91 2.15
N THR A 215 3.93 16.16 1.77
CA THR A 215 3.87 17.33 2.68
C THR A 215 2.48 17.56 3.26
N TYR A 216 1.41 17.38 2.47
CA TYR A 216 0.04 17.50 2.97
C TYR A 216 -0.27 16.46 4.07
N PHE A 217 0.16 15.21 3.89
CA PHE A 217 -0.08 14.18 4.90
C PHE A 217 0.80 14.33 6.15
N GLU A 218 1.95 15.00 6.07
CA GLU A 218 2.72 15.39 7.27
C GLU A 218 1.90 16.29 8.21
N ASP A 219 0.99 17.10 7.68
CA ASP A 219 0.09 17.95 8.47
C ASP A 219 -1.16 17.20 8.91
N VAL A 220 -1.93 16.69 7.94
CA VAL A 220 -3.25 16.08 8.19
C VAL A 220 -3.16 14.88 9.12
N ALA A 221 -2.09 14.09 9.04
CA ALA A 221 -1.88 12.94 9.93
C ALA A 221 -1.65 13.31 11.40
N GLN A 222 -1.25 14.55 11.69
CA GLN A 222 -1.02 15.02 13.06
C GLN A 222 -2.28 15.58 13.71
N ASN A 223 -3.30 15.92 12.92
CA ASN A 223 -4.56 16.48 13.39
C ASN A 223 -5.74 15.54 13.07
N PRO A 224 -6.21 14.72 14.04
CA PRO A 224 -7.38 13.86 13.85
C PRO A 224 -8.67 14.61 13.52
N GLY A 225 -8.75 15.90 13.89
CA GLY A 225 -9.88 16.78 13.62
C GLY A 225 -9.77 17.56 12.32
N HIS A 226 -8.78 17.27 11.46
CA HIS A 226 -8.63 17.95 10.19
C HIS A 226 -9.89 17.75 9.31
N PRO A 227 -10.48 18.82 8.75
CA PRO A 227 -11.75 18.72 8.00
C PRO A 227 -11.64 17.81 6.76
N ASP A 228 -10.46 17.78 6.12
CA ASP A 228 -10.25 16.99 4.90
C ASP A 228 -10.23 15.47 5.15
N TRP A 229 -10.27 14.98 6.40
CA TRP A 229 -10.38 13.55 6.67
C TRP A 229 -11.66 12.94 6.09
N ALA A 230 -12.78 13.66 6.11
CA ALA A 230 -14.03 13.17 5.52
C ALA A 230 -13.86 12.93 4.02
N GLN A 231 -13.23 13.87 3.32
CA GLN A 231 -12.94 13.74 1.90
C GLN A 231 -11.97 12.58 1.64
N LEU A 232 -10.93 12.41 2.44
CA LEU A 232 -10.00 11.29 2.33
C LEU A 232 -10.67 9.93 2.55
N ASP A 233 -11.59 9.85 3.51
CA ASP A 233 -12.37 8.64 3.78
C ASP A 233 -13.21 8.28 2.54
N ASP A 234 -13.76 9.25 1.80
CA ASP A 234 -14.44 9.02 0.51
C ASP A 234 -13.51 8.42 -0.56
N PHE A 235 -12.28 8.92 -0.69
CA PHE A 235 -11.29 8.31 -1.60
C PHE A 235 -10.97 6.88 -1.24
N VAL A 236 -10.78 6.62 0.05
CA VAL A 236 -10.50 5.27 0.53
C VAL A 236 -11.68 4.34 0.29
N ASN A 237 -12.91 4.78 0.55
CA ASN A 237 -14.12 4.00 0.26
C ASN A 237 -14.30 3.75 -1.25
N SER A 238 -14.04 4.75 -2.10
CA SER A 238 -14.15 4.58 -3.56
C SER A 238 -13.14 3.57 -4.12
N SER A 239 -11.98 3.40 -3.45
CA SER A 239 -10.98 2.36 -3.77
C SER A 239 -11.47 0.92 -3.51
N GLU A 240 -12.68 0.75 -2.98
CA GLU A 240 -13.34 -0.55 -2.98
C GLU A 240 -13.68 -1.00 -4.40
N THR A 241 -14.07 -0.08 -5.28
CA THR A 241 -14.50 -0.41 -6.66
C THR A 241 -13.41 -0.20 -7.69
N LEU A 242 -12.46 0.69 -7.43
CA LEU A 242 -11.32 1.00 -8.30
C LEU A 242 -10.02 0.48 -7.68
N PRO A 243 -8.97 0.16 -8.47
CA PRO A 243 -7.68 -0.17 -7.88
C PRO A 243 -7.12 0.99 -7.06
N VAL A 244 -6.48 0.69 -5.94
CA VAL A 244 -5.91 1.69 -5.01
C VAL A 244 -4.85 2.62 -5.61
N THR A 245 -4.24 2.24 -6.73
CA THR A 245 -3.30 3.08 -7.49
C THR A 245 -4.00 4.14 -8.35
N THR A 246 -5.32 4.15 -8.41
CA THR A 246 -6.10 5.12 -9.18
C THR A 246 -6.01 6.51 -8.57
N PHE A 247 -6.06 6.59 -7.23
CA PHE A 247 -6.06 7.85 -6.48
C PHE A 247 -4.71 8.06 -5.82
N GLU A 248 -4.00 9.11 -6.25
CA GLU A 248 -2.69 9.46 -5.69
C GLU A 248 -2.76 9.79 -4.19
N ALA A 249 -3.89 10.32 -3.71
CA ALA A 249 -4.14 10.56 -2.30
C ALA A 249 -4.11 9.24 -1.49
N VAL A 250 -4.68 8.15 -2.00
CA VAL A 250 -4.66 6.84 -1.32
C VAL A 250 -3.26 6.25 -1.31
N ALA A 251 -2.52 6.38 -2.42
CA ALA A 251 -1.11 6.00 -2.47
C ALA A 251 -0.26 6.80 -1.47
N ALA A 252 -0.54 8.09 -1.30
CA ALA A 252 0.13 8.95 -0.35
C ALA A 252 -0.17 8.59 1.12
N ILE A 253 -1.41 8.19 1.45
CA ILE A 253 -1.72 7.62 2.78
C ILE A 253 -0.79 6.45 3.09
N SER A 254 -0.55 5.56 2.12
CA SER A 254 0.33 4.40 2.33
C SER A 254 1.82 4.75 2.53
N ARG A 255 2.24 5.96 2.14
CA ARG A 255 3.61 6.44 2.36
C ARG A 255 3.77 7.16 3.70
N ASN A 256 2.68 7.56 4.35
CA ASN A 256 2.70 8.22 5.65
C ASN A 256 2.22 7.26 6.75
N HIS A 257 3.15 6.85 7.62
CA HIS A 257 2.89 5.87 8.68
C HIS A 257 1.75 6.28 9.63
N TYR A 258 1.64 7.56 9.98
CA TYR A 258 0.59 8.07 10.87
C TYR A 258 -0.79 8.06 10.18
N ALA A 259 -0.85 8.47 8.91
CA ALA A 259 -2.08 8.43 8.14
C ALA A 259 -2.58 6.98 7.95
N ALA A 260 -1.68 6.05 7.61
CA ALA A 260 -2.01 4.63 7.50
C ALA A 260 -2.47 4.03 8.85
N ALA A 261 -1.75 4.36 9.94
CA ALA A 261 -2.11 3.91 11.29
C ALA A 261 -3.53 4.36 11.69
N ARG A 262 -3.95 5.58 11.34
CA ARG A 262 -5.32 6.07 11.59
C ARG A 262 -6.35 5.11 11.01
N TYR A 263 -6.21 4.72 9.75
CA TYR A 263 -7.14 3.78 9.11
C TYR A 263 -7.11 2.40 9.78
N GLY A 264 -5.94 1.92 10.19
CA GLY A 264 -5.84 0.67 10.95
C GLY A 264 -6.54 0.72 12.31
N ILE A 265 -6.47 1.86 13.01
CA ILE A 265 -7.08 2.08 14.32
C ILE A 265 -8.60 2.23 14.24
N LEU A 266 -9.10 3.03 13.28
CA LEU A 266 -10.53 3.31 13.14
C LEU A 266 -11.30 2.17 12.46
N PHE A 267 -10.64 1.40 11.61
CA PHE A 267 -11.27 0.34 10.82
C PHE A 267 -10.58 -1.03 10.97
N PRO A 268 -10.36 -1.53 12.21
CA PRO A 268 -9.66 -2.78 12.45
C PRO A 268 -10.45 -4.00 11.97
N HIS A 269 -11.76 -3.88 11.83
CA HIS A 269 -12.66 -4.93 11.34
C HIS A 269 -12.76 -4.97 9.79
N ARG A 270 -12.29 -3.95 9.08
CA ARG A 270 -12.41 -3.86 7.62
C ARG A 270 -11.26 -4.60 6.92
N GLU A 271 -11.29 -5.92 6.91
CA GLU A 271 -10.23 -6.74 6.30
C GLU A 271 -9.89 -6.35 4.85
N ARG A 272 -10.91 -6.04 4.06
CA ARG A 272 -10.75 -5.61 2.67
C ARG A 272 -9.85 -4.38 2.56
N LEU A 273 -10.04 -3.40 3.46
CA LEU A 273 -9.23 -2.19 3.52
C LEU A 273 -7.75 -2.53 3.74
N TRP A 274 -7.47 -3.39 4.73
CA TRP A 274 -6.11 -3.81 5.06
C TRP A 274 -5.42 -4.47 3.86
N ARG A 275 -6.09 -5.42 3.22
CA ARG A 275 -5.58 -6.09 2.01
C ARG A 275 -5.41 -5.12 0.84
N ARG A 276 -6.28 -4.11 0.71
CA ARG A 276 -6.21 -3.09 -0.34
C ARG A 276 -4.99 -2.20 -0.18
N PHE A 277 -4.68 -1.74 1.04
CA PHE A 277 -3.44 -1.00 1.29
C PHE A 277 -2.20 -1.84 0.94
N GLU A 278 -2.22 -3.15 1.19
CA GLU A 278 -1.14 -4.05 0.77
C GLU A 278 -1.08 -4.30 -0.75
N GLN A 279 -1.96 -3.72 -1.57
CA GLN A 279 -1.80 -3.67 -3.04
C GLN A 279 -0.92 -2.50 -3.51
N LEU A 280 -0.52 -1.62 -2.59
CA LEU A 280 0.46 -0.54 -2.75
C LEU A 280 1.83 -0.97 -2.16
N PRO A 281 2.91 -0.21 -2.40
CA PRO A 281 4.23 -0.38 -1.76
C PRO A 281 4.20 -0.15 -0.24
N PHE A 282 3.44 -0.98 0.46
CA PHE A 282 3.08 -0.82 1.85
C PHE A 282 2.98 -2.19 2.54
N LEU A 283 3.30 -2.19 3.83
CA LEU A 283 3.18 -3.32 4.75
C LEU A 283 2.75 -2.77 6.11
N TRP A 284 1.72 -3.37 6.71
CA TRP A 284 1.27 -2.96 8.06
C TRP A 284 2.37 -3.13 9.12
N SER A 285 3.15 -4.21 9.00
CA SER A 285 4.29 -4.49 9.90
C SER A 285 5.49 -3.56 9.72
N ALA A 286 5.48 -2.69 8.69
CA ALA A 286 6.50 -1.67 8.49
C ALA A 286 6.23 -0.38 9.27
N ILE A 287 4.99 -0.17 9.73
CA ILE A 287 4.62 1.00 10.52
C ILE A 287 5.29 0.88 11.89
N PRO A 288 6.05 1.89 12.33
CA PRO A 288 6.72 1.85 13.62
C PRO A 288 5.72 1.93 14.78
N ILE A 289 6.07 1.31 15.90
CA ILE A 289 5.22 1.24 17.10
C ILE A 289 4.81 2.63 17.56
N HIS A 290 5.74 3.60 17.56
CA HIS A 290 5.44 4.95 17.99
C HIS A 290 4.38 5.64 17.13
N ALA A 291 4.30 5.35 15.82
CA ALA A 291 3.27 5.92 14.94
C ALA A 291 1.88 5.37 15.28
N TRP A 292 1.78 4.06 15.58
CA TRP A 292 0.53 3.46 16.07
C TRP A 292 0.06 4.08 17.38
N LEU A 293 0.95 4.14 18.38
CA LEU A 293 0.62 4.67 19.71
C LEU A 293 0.23 6.15 19.65
N SER A 294 1.04 6.98 18.97
CA SER A 294 0.78 8.41 18.81
C SER A 294 -0.56 8.67 18.12
N THR A 295 -0.83 7.94 17.03
CA THR A 295 -2.07 8.11 16.27
C THR A 295 -3.30 7.69 17.07
N ALA A 296 -3.22 6.57 17.81
CA ALA A 296 -4.31 6.11 18.66
C ALA A 296 -4.62 7.12 19.76
N LEU A 297 -3.59 7.63 20.45
CA LEU A 297 -3.74 8.62 21.50
C LEU A 297 -4.43 9.88 20.98
N ARG A 298 -3.96 10.42 19.85
CA ARG A 298 -4.53 11.61 19.24
C ARG A 298 -5.99 11.38 18.81
N CYS A 299 -6.28 10.27 18.14
CA CYS A 299 -7.63 9.95 17.70
C CYS A 299 -8.60 9.84 18.89
N TRP A 300 -8.20 9.15 19.97
CA TRP A 300 -9.05 9.00 21.14
C TRP A 300 -9.22 10.30 21.92
N LYS A 301 -8.17 11.10 22.12
CA LYS A 301 -8.27 12.44 22.74
C LYS A 301 -9.18 13.37 21.94
N PHE A 302 -9.10 13.32 20.61
CA PHE A 302 -9.99 14.12 19.76
C PHE A 302 -11.45 13.71 19.92
N VAL A 303 -11.75 12.40 19.91
CA VAL A 303 -13.12 11.90 20.14
C VAL A 303 -13.61 12.27 21.54
N GLU A 304 -12.77 12.09 22.55
CA GLU A 304 -13.06 12.49 23.94
C GLU A 304 -13.45 13.97 24.02
N GLN A 305 -12.61 14.86 23.49
CA GLN A 305 -12.88 16.30 23.48
C GLN A 305 -14.20 16.63 22.78
N ARG A 306 -14.47 16.01 21.62
CA ARG A 306 -15.71 16.27 20.85
C ARG A 306 -16.96 15.79 21.58
N LEU A 307 -16.87 14.69 22.32
CA LEU A 307 -17.98 14.20 23.14
C LEU A 307 -18.16 15.07 24.41
N CYS A 308 -17.08 15.52 25.05
CA CYS A 308 -17.14 16.50 26.13
C CYS A 308 -17.83 17.80 25.67
N ASP A 309 -17.43 18.34 24.52
CA ASP A 309 -18.02 19.55 23.93
C ASP A 309 -19.52 19.37 23.60
N ALA A 310 -19.93 18.13 23.31
CA ALA A 310 -21.33 17.77 23.08
C ALA A 310 -22.12 17.50 24.38
N GLY A 311 -21.50 17.66 25.56
CA GLY A 311 -22.15 17.54 26.86
C GLY A 311 -22.27 16.12 27.40
N PHE A 312 -21.50 15.16 26.89
CA PHE A 312 -21.48 13.80 27.44
C PHE A 312 -20.80 13.78 28.82
N MET A 313 -21.34 12.97 29.73
CA MET A 313 -20.77 12.78 31.07
C MET A 313 -19.58 11.82 31.03
N GLU A 314 -18.68 11.93 32.00
CA GLU A 314 -17.45 11.12 32.07
C GLU A 314 -17.69 9.61 31.97
N SER A 315 -18.77 9.10 32.59
CA SER A 315 -19.13 7.69 32.52
C SER A 315 -19.47 7.22 31.10
N ASP A 316 -20.19 8.05 30.33
CA ASP A 316 -20.60 7.73 28.96
C ASP A 316 -19.40 7.79 28.01
N LEU A 317 -18.48 8.74 28.26
CA LEU A 317 -17.21 8.86 27.54
C LEU A 317 -16.37 7.59 27.70
N GLN A 318 -16.19 7.13 28.94
CA GLN A 318 -15.42 5.92 29.24
C GLN A 318 -16.06 4.69 28.58
N GLU A 319 -17.39 4.57 28.58
CA GLU A 319 -18.08 3.46 27.93
C GLU A 319 -17.90 3.49 26.39
N LEU A 320 -18.11 4.64 25.74
CA LEU A 320 -18.02 4.77 24.29
C LEU A 320 -16.58 4.59 23.78
N LEU A 321 -15.61 5.22 24.43
CA LEU A 321 -14.19 5.07 24.10
C LEU A 321 -13.71 3.64 24.41
N GLY A 322 -14.17 3.06 25.53
CA GLY A 322 -13.90 1.67 25.89
C GLY A 322 -14.34 0.70 24.79
N LYS A 323 -15.56 0.83 24.26
CA LYS A 323 -16.06 0.00 23.14
C LYS A 323 -15.19 0.10 21.89
N GLN A 324 -14.72 1.30 21.54
CA GLN A 324 -13.86 1.49 20.36
C GLN A 324 -12.47 0.88 20.58
N ARG A 325 -11.89 1.06 21.78
CA ARG A 325 -10.61 0.44 22.17
C ARG A 325 -10.71 -1.07 22.17
N ASP A 326 -11.74 -1.63 22.80
CA ASP A 326 -12.00 -3.07 22.86
C ASP A 326 -12.17 -3.67 21.45
N LEU A 327 -12.86 -2.96 20.54
CA LEU A 327 -12.98 -3.39 19.16
C LEU A 327 -11.60 -3.46 18.47
N PHE A 328 -10.76 -2.45 18.64
CA PHE A 328 -9.39 -2.46 18.10
C PHE A 328 -8.56 -3.61 18.68
N VAL A 329 -8.51 -3.73 20.01
CA VAL A 329 -7.78 -4.78 20.74
C VAL A 329 -8.20 -6.18 20.29
N LYS A 330 -9.50 -6.39 20.08
CA LYS A 330 -10.06 -7.68 19.66
C LYS A 330 -9.78 -7.99 18.20
N GLU A 331 -9.93 -7.01 17.31
CA GLU A 331 -9.92 -7.24 15.86
C GLU A 331 -8.52 -7.12 15.24
N SER A 332 -7.67 -6.23 15.73
CA SER A 332 -6.37 -5.97 15.09
C SER A 332 -5.42 -7.18 15.08
N PRO A 333 -5.31 -8.01 16.14
CA PRO A 333 -4.45 -9.20 16.12
C PRO A 333 -4.90 -10.24 15.08
N ASN A 334 -6.19 -10.29 14.75
CA ASN A 334 -6.73 -11.16 13.71
C ASN A 334 -6.33 -10.71 12.30
N ARG A 335 -5.87 -9.46 12.13
CA ARG A 335 -5.41 -8.93 10.84
C ARG A 335 -3.96 -9.26 10.57
N SER A 336 -3.12 -9.17 11.59
CA SER A 336 -1.73 -9.61 11.51
C SER A 336 -1.13 -9.81 12.89
N LEU A 337 -0.25 -10.79 13.02
CA LEU A 337 0.38 -11.16 14.29
C LEU A 337 1.20 -10.03 14.91
N HIS A 338 1.77 -9.10 14.13
CA HIS A 338 2.50 -7.96 14.70
C HIS A 338 1.59 -7.00 15.47
N MET A 339 0.29 -6.93 15.13
CA MET A 339 -0.66 -6.05 15.83
C MET A 339 -0.86 -6.46 17.29
N SER A 340 -0.62 -7.73 17.62
CA SER A 340 -0.49 -8.19 19.00
C SER A 340 0.52 -7.38 19.81
N CYS A 341 1.67 -7.04 19.20
CA CYS A 341 2.72 -6.25 19.84
C CYS A 341 2.33 -4.77 19.96
N VAL A 342 1.62 -4.24 18.97
CA VAL A 342 1.05 -2.87 19.02
C VAL A 342 0.05 -2.76 20.17
N VAL A 343 -0.90 -3.70 20.23
CA VAL A 343 -1.89 -3.79 21.30
C VAL A 343 -1.19 -3.89 22.66
N LEU A 344 -0.26 -4.82 22.83
CA LEU A 344 0.54 -4.94 24.06
C LEU A 344 1.20 -3.62 24.48
N SER A 345 1.76 -2.88 23.53
CA SER A 345 2.41 -1.60 23.79
C SER A 345 1.41 -0.53 24.24
N MET A 346 0.16 -0.58 23.76
CA MET A 346 -0.91 0.28 24.26
C MET A 346 -1.28 -0.07 25.70
N PHE A 347 -1.41 -1.35 26.04
CA PHE A 347 -1.71 -1.79 27.42
C PHE A 347 -0.60 -1.46 28.42
N ALA A 348 0.66 -1.54 28.00
CA ALA A 348 1.80 -1.21 28.84
C ALA A 348 1.91 0.30 29.13
N SER A 349 1.20 1.14 28.37
CA SER A 349 1.14 2.58 28.61
C SER A 349 -0.11 2.93 29.42
N GLU A 350 0.10 3.56 30.58
CA GLU A 350 -0.97 4.03 31.47
C GLU A 350 -1.92 5.01 30.76
N GLN A 351 -1.45 5.69 29.70
CA GLN A 351 -2.24 6.69 28.98
C GLN A 351 -3.46 6.12 28.25
N PHE A 352 -3.52 4.82 28.02
CA PHE A 352 -4.63 4.20 27.31
C PHE A 352 -5.67 3.54 28.23
N GLY A 353 -5.37 3.41 29.52
CA GLY A 353 -6.31 2.91 30.53
C GLY A 353 -6.85 1.49 30.26
N ILE A 354 -6.10 0.64 29.54
CA ILE A 354 -6.57 -0.69 29.15
C ILE A 354 -6.06 -1.76 30.14
N SER A 355 -6.92 -2.67 30.58
CA SER A 355 -6.60 -3.67 31.63
C SER A 355 -5.85 -4.90 31.11
N VAL A 356 -4.69 -5.22 31.71
CA VAL A 356 -3.83 -6.37 31.35
C VAL A 356 -4.58 -7.71 31.27
N SER A 357 -5.68 -7.89 31.99
CA SER A 357 -6.50 -9.11 31.99
C SER A 357 -7.08 -9.49 30.62
N GLN A 358 -7.16 -8.55 29.66
CA GLN A 358 -7.69 -8.80 28.32
C GLN A 358 -6.67 -9.49 27.37
N LEU A 359 -5.43 -9.74 27.81
CA LEU A 359 -4.31 -10.18 26.96
C LEU A 359 -4.05 -11.70 26.91
N THR A 360 -5.03 -12.53 27.25
CA THR A 360 -4.87 -14.00 27.41
C THR A 360 -4.34 -14.75 26.17
N ASN A 361 -4.39 -14.14 24.98
CA ASN A 361 -3.94 -14.77 23.72
C ASN A 361 -2.44 -14.59 23.39
N LEU A 362 -1.70 -13.78 24.15
CA LEU A 362 -0.33 -13.36 23.79
C LEU A 362 0.78 -14.29 24.29
N ASN A 363 0.45 -15.18 25.22
CA ASN A 363 1.35 -16.26 25.67
C ASN A 363 1.69 -17.27 24.54
N SER A 364 1.09 -17.12 23.36
CA SER A 364 1.35 -17.95 22.17
C SER A 364 2.58 -17.53 21.36
N LEU A 365 3.09 -16.30 21.53
CA LEU A 365 4.27 -15.82 20.80
C LEU A 365 5.53 -16.03 21.63
N ASN A 366 6.10 -17.23 21.58
CA ASN A 366 7.37 -17.54 22.24
C ASN A 366 8.46 -18.00 21.25
N PHE A 367 9.69 -18.10 21.74
CA PHE A 367 10.84 -18.55 20.94
C PHE A 367 10.64 -19.95 20.34
N ASP A 368 9.92 -20.85 21.03
CA ASP A 368 9.65 -22.21 20.55
C ASP A 368 8.78 -22.20 19.29
N VAL A 369 7.78 -21.30 19.23
CA VAL A 369 6.95 -21.13 18.02
C VAL A 369 7.80 -20.65 16.85
N ARG A 370 8.70 -19.69 17.09
CA ARG A 370 9.62 -19.23 16.06
C ARG A 370 10.54 -20.34 15.54
N GLU A 371 11.15 -21.13 16.43
CA GLU A 371 12.07 -22.19 16.02
C GLU A 371 11.34 -23.34 15.31
N ARG A 372 10.10 -23.63 15.71
CA ARG A 372 9.22 -24.57 15.00
C ARG A 372 8.92 -24.10 13.57
N GLU A 373 8.54 -22.84 13.40
CA GLU A 373 8.24 -22.28 12.07
C GLU A 373 9.49 -22.16 11.20
N ARG A 374 10.65 -21.83 11.81
CA ARG A 374 11.94 -21.87 11.12
C ARG A 374 12.21 -23.27 10.61
N SER A 375 12.06 -24.28 11.45
CA SER A 375 12.26 -25.69 11.10
C SER A 375 11.29 -26.13 10.00
N ARG A 376 10.02 -25.69 10.05
CA ARG A 376 9.03 -25.91 8.99
C ARG A 376 9.49 -25.30 7.66
N LEU A 377 9.90 -24.04 7.64
CA LEU A 377 10.41 -23.35 6.45
C LEU A 377 11.61 -24.09 5.86
N ILE A 378 12.61 -24.37 6.70
CA ILE A 378 13.84 -25.08 6.34
C ILE A 378 13.54 -26.45 5.74
N ALA A 379 12.66 -27.24 6.39
CA ALA A 379 12.29 -28.58 5.95
C ALA A 379 11.49 -28.54 4.64
N HIS A 380 10.54 -27.61 4.52
CA HIS A 380 9.76 -27.39 3.30
C HIS A 380 10.69 -27.10 2.13
N HIS A 381 11.56 -26.10 2.25
CA HIS A 381 12.42 -25.70 1.14
C HIS A 381 13.57 -26.69 0.85
N HIS A 382 14.05 -27.44 1.86
CA HIS A 382 15.05 -28.51 1.67
C HIS A 382 14.45 -29.70 0.90
N ARG A 383 13.23 -30.14 1.25
CA ARG A 383 12.52 -31.22 0.54
C ARG A 383 12.40 -30.95 -0.97
N PHE A 384 12.36 -29.68 -1.33
CA PHE A 384 12.03 -29.20 -2.66
C PHE A 384 13.21 -28.55 -3.41
N ASP A 385 14.43 -28.58 -2.82
CA ASP A 385 15.65 -27.95 -3.34
C ASP A 385 15.45 -26.51 -3.85
N THR A 386 14.62 -25.74 -3.14
CA THR A 386 14.25 -24.37 -3.57
C THR A 386 15.11 -23.29 -2.90
N ARG A 387 16.03 -23.67 -2.00
CA ARG A 387 16.91 -22.72 -1.31
C ARG A 387 17.84 -21.98 -2.28
N SER A 388 18.27 -22.66 -3.34
CA SER A 388 19.02 -22.06 -4.45
C SER A 388 18.24 -20.93 -5.15
N THR A 389 16.92 -20.89 -4.99
CA THR A 389 16.00 -19.90 -5.58
C THR A 389 15.45 -18.90 -4.59
N TRP A 390 15.92 -18.93 -3.34
CA TRP A 390 15.60 -17.88 -2.40
C TRP A 390 16.12 -16.52 -2.91
N PRO A 391 15.42 -15.42 -2.60
CA PRO A 391 15.80 -14.13 -3.13
C PRO A 391 17.22 -13.73 -2.71
N ASN A 392 18.11 -13.61 -3.69
CA ASN A 392 19.49 -13.16 -3.47
C ASN A 392 19.58 -11.63 -3.61
N PHE A 393 18.82 -10.92 -2.79
CA PHE A 393 18.97 -9.46 -2.64
C PHE A 393 19.38 -9.12 -1.21
N ARG A 394 20.09 -8.01 -1.07
CA ARG A 394 20.43 -7.47 0.25
C ARG A 394 19.25 -6.66 0.76
N ILE A 395 18.84 -6.95 1.99
CA ILE A 395 17.97 -6.06 2.75
C ILE A 395 18.82 -4.90 3.24
N ASP A 396 18.30 -3.69 3.14
CA ASP A 396 18.97 -2.53 3.74
C ASP A 396 18.96 -2.66 5.26
N CYS A 397 20.15 -2.78 5.83
CA CYS A 397 20.34 -3.13 7.22
C CYS A 397 21.68 -2.58 7.72
N SER A 398 21.62 -1.67 8.69
CA SER A 398 22.79 -1.06 9.30
C SER A 398 23.53 -2.03 10.23
N GLN A 399 24.77 -1.71 10.61
CA GLN A 399 25.51 -2.52 11.58
C GLN A 399 24.84 -2.51 12.95
N ASP A 400 24.27 -1.38 13.36
CA ASP A 400 23.57 -1.23 14.64
C ASP A 400 22.30 -2.10 14.69
N GLU A 401 21.53 -2.14 13.60
CA GLU A 401 20.33 -2.99 13.51
C GLU A 401 20.69 -4.48 13.64
N ARG A 402 21.82 -4.91 13.06
CA ARG A 402 22.33 -6.27 13.23
C ARG A 402 22.78 -6.53 14.66
N ALA A 403 23.48 -5.58 15.27
CA ALA A 403 23.94 -5.70 16.64
C ALA A 403 22.74 -5.84 17.60
N ILE A 404 21.66 -5.09 17.39
CA ILE A 404 20.41 -5.22 18.17
C ILE A 404 19.84 -6.64 18.06
N LEU A 405 19.73 -7.21 16.84
CA LEU A 405 19.28 -8.59 16.67
C LEU A 405 20.19 -9.61 17.34
N GLN A 406 21.51 -9.45 17.23
CA GLN A 406 22.48 -10.36 17.87
C GLN A 406 22.37 -10.32 19.38
N GLN A 407 22.33 -9.11 19.95
CA GLN A 407 22.25 -8.93 21.39
C GLN A 407 20.95 -9.51 21.98
N ALA A 408 19.86 -9.50 21.20
CA ALA A 408 18.57 -10.08 21.57
C ALA A 408 18.47 -11.60 21.30
N ASP A 409 19.55 -12.24 20.86
CA ASP A 409 19.58 -13.65 20.41
C ASP A 409 18.51 -13.96 19.35
N LEU A 410 18.21 -12.96 18.52
CA LEU A 410 17.25 -13.06 17.44
C LEU A 410 17.93 -13.33 16.09
N GLN A 411 19.23 -13.09 15.95
CA GLN A 411 19.91 -13.37 14.70
C GLN A 411 20.03 -14.89 14.46
N ILE A 412 19.55 -15.32 13.29
CA ILE A 412 19.74 -16.67 12.79
C ILE A 412 21.01 -16.71 11.93
N ASN A 413 22.02 -17.41 12.42
CA ASN A 413 23.22 -17.74 11.66
C ASN A 413 22.98 -19.06 10.91
N ASP A 414 22.93 -18.99 9.58
CA ASP A 414 22.88 -20.17 8.71
C ASP A 414 24.04 -20.15 7.70
N ARG A 415 24.32 -21.30 7.08
CA ARG A 415 25.55 -21.52 6.30
C ARG A 415 25.56 -20.80 4.95
N PHE A 416 24.40 -20.40 4.43
CA PHE A 416 24.29 -19.86 3.07
C PHE A 416 23.97 -18.36 3.06
N GLN A 417 24.72 -17.58 2.28
CA GLN A 417 24.59 -16.11 2.25
C GLN A 417 23.23 -15.63 1.70
N ASN A 418 22.63 -16.38 0.78
CA ASN A 418 21.30 -16.10 0.21
C ASN A 418 20.15 -16.41 1.20
N GLU A 419 20.42 -17.09 2.31
CA GLU A 419 19.42 -17.39 3.34
C GLU A 419 19.24 -16.28 4.36
N TRP A 420 20.25 -15.42 4.52
CA TRP A 420 20.25 -14.43 5.59
C TRP A 420 19.07 -13.47 5.49
N ALA A 421 18.73 -13.00 4.29
CA ALA A 421 17.60 -12.08 4.08
C ALA A 421 16.26 -12.73 4.45
N VAL A 422 16.04 -13.98 4.05
CA VAL A 422 14.80 -14.72 4.35
C VAL A 422 14.67 -14.98 5.86
N LEU A 423 15.75 -15.40 6.49
CA LEU A 423 15.74 -15.80 7.90
C LEU A 423 15.75 -14.59 8.86
N ASN A 424 16.46 -13.52 8.53
CA ASN A 424 16.66 -12.37 9.41
C ASN A 424 15.87 -11.13 8.99
N GLY A 425 15.37 -11.07 7.76
CA GLY A 425 14.56 -9.95 7.27
C GLY A 425 13.37 -9.61 8.17
N PRO A 426 12.53 -10.58 8.59
CA PRO A 426 11.43 -10.32 9.53
C PRO A 426 11.90 -9.69 10.85
N GLY A 427 13.07 -10.12 11.34
CA GLY A 427 13.70 -9.56 12.54
C GLY A 427 14.18 -8.13 12.32
N ILE A 428 14.82 -7.82 11.19
CA ILE A 428 15.24 -6.45 10.86
C ILE A 428 14.02 -5.53 10.70
N ALA A 429 12.94 -5.99 10.08
CA ALA A 429 11.68 -5.25 10.03
C ALA A 429 11.18 -4.91 11.45
N ALA A 430 11.24 -5.88 12.37
CA ALA A 430 10.86 -5.65 13.77
C ALA A 430 11.79 -4.65 14.47
N VAL A 431 13.11 -4.71 14.24
CA VAL A 431 14.06 -3.70 14.76
C VAL A 431 13.70 -2.32 14.26
N LYS A 432 13.45 -2.15 12.96
CA LYS A 432 13.06 -0.85 12.37
C LYS A 432 11.74 -0.33 12.92
N ALA A 433 10.77 -1.22 13.19
CA ALA A 433 9.48 -0.84 13.76
C ALA A 433 9.56 -0.47 15.26
N VAL A 434 10.46 -1.10 16.02
CA VAL A 434 10.62 -0.85 17.47
C VAL A 434 11.60 0.28 17.78
N TYR A 435 12.73 0.35 17.05
CA TYR A 435 13.85 1.26 17.32
C TYR A 435 14.00 2.43 16.34
N GLY A 436 13.41 2.35 15.14
CA GLY A 436 13.56 3.36 14.09
C GLY A 436 12.26 3.99 13.64
N ASP A 437 12.33 4.65 12.48
CA ASP A 437 11.21 5.35 11.83
C ASP A 437 10.34 4.42 10.96
N GLY A 438 10.51 3.10 11.10
CA GLY A 438 9.91 2.09 10.23
C GLY A 438 10.80 1.71 9.04
N ILE A 439 10.22 1.01 8.07
CA ILE A 439 10.94 0.56 6.88
C ILE A 439 10.88 1.68 5.81
N PRO A 440 12.03 2.15 5.28
CA PRO A 440 12.03 3.13 4.20
C PRO A 440 11.23 2.67 2.98
N ALA A 441 10.54 3.59 2.31
CA ALA A 441 9.64 3.27 1.21
C ALA A 441 10.33 2.47 0.08
N GLU A 442 11.58 2.81 -0.23
CA GLU A 442 12.43 2.13 -1.21
C GLU A 442 12.77 0.67 -0.84
N SER A 443 12.72 0.35 0.46
CA SER A 443 13.01 -0.97 0.99
C SER A 443 11.76 -1.85 1.14
N ILE A 444 10.56 -1.28 1.22
CA ILE A 444 9.30 -2.02 1.41
C ILE A 444 9.13 -3.13 0.36
N ALA A 445 9.46 -2.85 -0.90
CA ALA A 445 9.42 -3.85 -1.98
C ALA A 445 10.26 -5.10 -1.69
N GLY A 446 11.40 -4.95 -1.01
CA GLY A 446 12.22 -6.07 -0.55
C GLY A 446 11.49 -6.91 0.49
N TYR A 447 10.96 -6.28 1.53
CA TYR A 447 10.24 -6.98 2.61
C TYR A 447 8.96 -7.67 2.11
N LYS A 448 8.22 -7.04 1.19
CA LYS A 448 7.05 -7.68 0.56
C LYS A 448 7.42 -8.97 -0.16
N ARG A 449 8.58 -9.00 -0.84
CA ARG A 449 9.07 -10.22 -1.50
C ARG A 449 9.46 -11.31 -0.51
N LEU A 450 10.00 -10.94 0.65
CA LEU A 450 10.30 -11.92 1.71
C LEU A 450 9.01 -12.50 2.28
N ARG A 451 8.01 -11.65 2.55
CA ARG A 451 6.69 -12.09 3.00
C ARG A 451 5.99 -12.96 1.95
N ALA A 452 6.08 -12.60 0.67
CA ALA A 452 5.50 -13.38 -0.43
C ALA A 452 6.15 -14.77 -0.62
N LEU A 453 7.36 -15.00 -0.08
CA LEU A 453 8.03 -16.30 -0.12
C LEU A 453 7.36 -17.29 0.83
N ASP A 454 7.19 -16.90 2.09
CA ASP A 454 6.48 -17.66 3.14
C ASP A 454 5.87 -16.63 4.14
N PRO A 455 4.58 -16.29 3.97
CA PRO A 455 3.92 -15.28 4.81
C PRO A 455 3.87 -15.67 6.29
N ASP A 456 3.65 -16.95 6.58
CA ASP A 456 3.55 -17.47 7.95
C ASP A 456 4.88 -17.30 8.69
N TRP A 457 5.99 -17.70 8.07
CA TRP A 457 7.33 -17.47 8.62
C TRP A 457 7.59 -15.99 8.84
N TYR A 458 7.32 -15.15 7.84
CA TYR A 458 7.59 -13.71 7.93
C TYR A 458 6.79 -13.08 9.08
N ASP A 459 5.47 -13.31 9.13
CA ASP A 459 4.59 -12.68 10.11
C ASP A 459 4.87 -13.19 11.54
N ILE A 460 5.13 -14.49 11.71
CA ILE A 460 5.47 -15.08 13.02
C ILE A 460 6.85 -14.61 13.50
N ALA A 461 7.88 -14.71 12.66
CA ALA A 461 9.23 -14.31 13.04
C ALA A 461 9.31 -12.79 13.33
N ASN A 462 8.58 -11.97 12.57
CA ASN A 462 8.46 -10.54 12.84
C ASN A 462 7.78 -10.27 14.19
N ALA A 463 6.64 -10.91 14.47
CA ALA A 463 5.90 -10.71 15.72
C ALA A 463 6.71 -11.16 16.95
N VAL A 464 7.35 -12.33 16.89
CA VAL A 464 8.22 -12.81 17.98
C VAL A 464 9.40 -11.85 18.19
N ALA A 465 10.10 -11.45 17.12
CA ALA A 465 11.19 -10.49 17.23
C ALA A 465 10.73 -9.15 17.83
N MET A 466 9.59 -8.62 17.36
CA MET A 466 9.03 -7.36 17.85
C MET A 466 8.69 -7.43 19.34
N SER A 467 8.05 -8.51 19.80
CA SER A 467 7.72 -8.71 21.21
C SER A 467 8.96 -8.76 22.11
N THR A 468 9.98 -9.53 21.74
CA THR A 468 11.26 -9.63 22.46
C THR A 468 11.98 -8.29 22.52
N LEU A 469 12.00 -7.56 21.40
CA LEU A 469 12.66 -6.26 21.29
C LEU A 469 11.95 -5.19 22.14
N LEU A 470 10.62 -5.19 22.17
CA LEU A 470 9.82 -4.31 23.02
C LEU A 470 10.05 -4.57 24.50
N ASP A 471 10.00 -5.83 24.94
CA ASP A 471 10.27 -6.23 26.33
C ASP A 471 11.67 -5.76 26.77
N ARG A 472 12.68 -6.03 25.95
CA ARG A 472 14.05 -5.58 26.20
C ARG A 472 14.13 -4.06 26.30
N ARG A 473 13.52 -3.33 25.36
CA ARG A 473 13.56 -1.86 25.34
C ARG A 473 12.88 -1.27 26.57
N CYS A 474 11.75 -1.81 26.99
CA CYS A 474 11.06 -1.36 28.21
C CYS A 474 11.91 -1.63 29.48
N LYS A 475 12.66 -2.73 29.52
CA LYS A 475 13.59 -3.01 30.64
C LYS A 475 14.78 -2.05 30.68
N THR A 476 15.33 -1.68 29.52
CA THR A 476 16.48 -0.75 29.44
C THR A 476 16.07 0.71 29.57
N GLU A 477 14.87 1.05 29.11
CA GLU A 477 14.29 2.40 29.11
C GLU A 477 12.85 2.33 29.67
N PRO A 478 12.66 2.30 31.01
CA PRO A 478 11.32 2.13 31.61
C PRO A 478 10.27 3.17 31.17
N ASN A 479 10.73 4.39 30.86
CA ASN A 479 9.87 5.47 30.38
C ASN A 479 9.77 5.54 28.84
N PHE A 480 10.24 4.53 28.11
CA PHE A 480 10.26 4.52 26.65
C PHE A 480 8.88 4.79 26.04
N LEU A 481 7.85 4.06 26.48
CA LEU A 481 6.50 4.20 25.94
C LEU A 481 5.91 5.58 26.27
N SER A 482 6.15 6.10 27.47
CA SER A 482 5.73 7.45 27.85
C SER A 482 6.42 8.53 27.01
N LYS A 483 7.75 8.42 26.82
CA LYS A 483 8.54 9.33 25.96
C LYS A 483 8.06 9.33 24.52
N LEU A 484 7.68 8.15 23.98
CA LEU A 484 7.13 8.06 22.63
C LEU A 484 5.83 8.86 22.48
N LEU A 485 5.04 8.95 23.54
CA LEU A 485 3.76 9.67 23.54
C LEU A 485 3.92 11.16 23.85
N GLU A 486 4.97 11.54 24.59
CA GLU A 486 5.32 12.95 24.87
C GLU A 486 5.75 13.71 23.61
N TRP A 487 6.42 13.05 22.67
CA TRP A 487 6.81 13.68 21.39
C TRP A 487 5.62 13.88 20.44
N SER A 488 4.47 13.30 20.76
CA SER A 488 3.27 13.30 19.93
C SER A 488 2.30 14.45 20.27
N VAL A 489 2.47 15.09 21.43
CA VAL A 489 1.67 16.22 21.94
C VAL A 489 2.47 17.50 21.73
#